data_AF-A0A946UII5-F1
#
_entry.id   AF-A0A946UII5-F1
#
_cell.length_a   1.000
_cell.length_b   1.000
_cell.length_c   1.000
_cell.angle_alpha   90.00
_cell.angle_beta   90.00
_cell.angle_gamma   90.00
#
_symmetry.space_group_name_H-M   'P 1'
#
loop_
_entity.id
_entity.type
_entity.pdbx_description
1 polymer ?
#
loop_
_entity_poly.entity_id
_entity_poly.type
_entity_poly.pdbx_seq_one_letter_code
_entity_poly.pdbx_strand_id
1 'polypeptide(L)'
;MSANKRIQHEPAWLLHYRPFRDSSRILDLLTENHGRIALVSRGSRAAKSRLGGVLRPFLPLRVSWVSRSELGTLTGAEVNGRPYSLAGDALMSAYYVNELVLCMLYRHDPQPDVFAAYSNT
;
A
#
# COMPACT_ATOMS: atom_id res chain seq x y z
N MET A 1 27.54 0.87 0.85
CA MET A 1 26.54 1.08 -0.23
C MET A 1 25.47 0.01 -0.07
N SER A 2 24.29 0.35 0.44
CA SER A 2 23.22 -0.66 0.60
C SER A 2 22.65 -0.99 -0.78
N ALA A 3 22.71 -2.24 -1.20
CA ALA A 3 22.22 -2.67 -2.51
C ALA A 3 20.72 -2.40 -2.63
N ASN A 4 20.29 -1.78 -3.73
CA ASN A 4 18.86 -1.58 -4.02
C ASN A 4 18.18 -2.95 -4.16
N LYS A 5 17.44 -3.39 -3.13
CA LYS A 5 16.64 -4.62 -3.19
C LYS A 5 15.39 -4.36 -4.04
N ARG A 6 15.17 -5.19 -5.07
CA ARG A 6 13.97 -5.14 -5.91
C ARG A 6 13.00 -6.24 -5.47
N ILE A 7 11.76 -5.86 -5.21
CA ILE A 7 10.66 -6.74 -4.81
C ILE A 7 9.59 -6.69 -5.91
N GLN A 8 9.00 -7.84 -6.22
CA GLN A 8 8.03 -7.96 -7.31
C GLN A 8 6.78 -8.70 -6.84
N HIS A 9 5.62 -8.23 -7.28
CA HIS A 9 4.31 -8.87 -7.11
C HIS A 9 3.96 -9.25 -5.66
N GLU A 10 4.43 -8.47 -4.69
CA GLU A 10 4.12 -8.69 -3.28
C GLU A 10 2.67 -8.34 -2.99
N PRO A 11 1.90 -9.23 -2.33
CA PRO A 11 0.55 -8.92 -1.87
C PRO A 11 0.54 -7.75 -0.89
N ALA A 12 -0.35 -6.78 -1.15
CA ALA A 12 -0.41 -5.57 -0.36
C ALA A 12 -1.82 -4.95 -0.30
N TRP A 13 -2.04 -4.19 0.76
CA TRP A 13 -3.20 -3.33 0.95
C TRP A 13 -2.76 -1.87 1.11
N LEU A 14 -3.47 -0.95 0.46
CA LEU A 14 -3.26 0.48 0.65
C LEU A 14 -3.98 0.97 1.90
N LEU A 15 -3.19 1.33 2.92
CA LEU A 15 -3.72 1.88 4.18
C LEU A 15 -4.04 3.36 4.02
N HIS A 16 -3.09 4.11 3.48
CA HIS A 16 -3.19 5.56 3.34
C HIS A 16 -2.34 6.07 2.17
N TYR A 17 -2.72 7.21 1.61
CA TYR A 17 -1.92 7.91 0.60
C TYR A 17 -2.03 9.41 0.77
N ARG A 18 -0.98 10.13 0.36
CA ARG A 18 -0.98 11.59 0.33
C ARG A 18 -0.29 12.17 -0.90
N PRO A 19 -0.70 13.36 -1.38
CA PRO A 19 -0.01 14.06 -2.45
C PRO A 19 1.48 14.27 -2.10
N PHE A 20 2.35 14.12 -3.10
CA PHE A 20 3.78 14.37 -2.94
C PHE A 20 4.37 14.90 -4.24
N ARG A 21 4.99 16.10 -4.19
CA ARG A 21 5.46 16.81 -5.40
C ARG A 21 4.33 16.97 -6.44
N ASP A 22 4.66 17.29 -7.69
CA ASP A 22 3.66 17.56 -8.74
C ASP A 22 2.68 16.39 -8.95
N SER A 23 3.20 15.29 -9.49
CA SER A 23 2.38 14.18 -9.99
C SER A 23 2.49 12.90 -9.17
N SER A 24 3.18 12.94 -8.02
CA SER A 24 3.47 11.72 -7.23
C SER A 24 2.60 11.61 -5.98
N ARG A 25 2.55 10.41 -5.41
CA ARG A 25 1.95 10.15 -4.08
C ARG A 25 2.95 9.41 -3.20
N ILE A 26 2.90 9.66 -1.91
CA ILE A 26 3.44 8.71 -0.92
C ILE A 26 2.30 7.78 -0.53
N LEU A 27 2.60 6.49 -0.51
CA LEU A 27 1.70 5.41 -0.16
C LEU A 27 2.24 4.75 1.11
N ASP A 28 1.35 4.49 2.07
CA ASP A 28 1.62 3.62 3.19
C ASP A 28 0.87 2.31 2.94
N LEU A 29 1.62 1.20 2.83
CA LEU A 29 1.13 -0.11 2.44
C LEU A 29 1.36 -1.11 3.57
N LEU A 30 0.38 -1.97 3.81
CA LEU A 30 0.57 -3.22 4.55
C LEU A 30 0.92 -4.31 3.54
N THR A 31 2.05 -4.99 3.72
CA THR A 31 2.50 -6.09 2.85
C THR A 31 2.62 -7.38 3.65
N GLU A 32 2.44 -8.51 2.97
CA GLU A 32 2.45 -9.84 3.61
C GLU A 32 3.82 -10.17 4.23
N ASN A 33 4.90 -10.00 3.47
CA ASN A 33 6.24 -10.48 3.82
C ASN A 33 7.22 -9.36 4.19
N HIS A 34 6.82 -8.08 4.04
CA HIS A 34 7.70 -6.93 4.29
C HIS A 34 7.13 -5.94 5.32
N GLY A 35 6.01 -6.31 5.96
CA GLY A 35 5.36 -5.49 6.99
C GLY A 35 4.78 -4.20 6.42
N ARG A 36 4.73 -3.16 7.26
CA ARG A 36 4.33 -1.82 6.81
C ARG A 36 5.48 -1.14 6.08
N ILE A 37 5.24 -0.67 4.86
CA ILE A 37 6.23 0.03 4.05
C ILE A 37 5.67 1.35 3.51
N ALA A 38 6.57 2.31 3.29
CA ALA A 38 6.26 3.56 2.59
C ALA A 38 6.86 3.55 1.19
N LEU A 39 6.06 3.87 0.16
CA LEU A 39 6.51 3.94 -1.23
C LEU A 39 6.14 5.28 -1.88
N VAL A 40 7.03 5.82 -2.71
CA VAL A 40 6.70 6.88 -3.67
C VAL A 40 6.18 6.26 -4.95
N SER A 41 4.96 6.63 -5.33
CA SER A 41 4.41 6.36 -6.65
C SER A 41 4.56 7.57 -7.55
N ARG A 42 5.47 7.50 -8.52
CA ARG A 42 5.77 8.61 -9.44
C ARG A 42 4.73 8.67 -10.56
N GLY A 43 4.20 9.87 -10.81
CA GLY A 43 3.24 10.09 -11.89
C GLY A 43 1.85 9.49 -11.67
N SER A 44 1.52 8.96 -10.49
CA SER A 44 0.19 8.39 -10.21
C SER A 44 -0.95 9.41 -10.14
N ARG A 45 -0.65 10.70 -10.02
CA ARG A 45 -1.65 11.78 -10.10
C ARG A 45 -1.84 12.31 -11.52
N ALA A 46 -1.04 11.88 -12.50
CA ALA A 46 -1.19 12.35 -13.88
C ALA A 46 -2.48 11.79 -14.51
N ALA A 47 -3.15 12.59 -15.35
CA ALA A 47 -4.44 12.23 -15.94
C ALA A 47 -4.42 10.90 -16.75
N LYS A 48 -3.27 10.55 -17.35
CA LYS A 48 -3.09 9.30 -18.13
C LYS A 48 -2.46 8.17 -17.32
N SER A 49 -2.43 8.26 -15.99
CA SER A 49 -1.74 7.28 -15.16
C SER A 49 -2.48 5.96 -15.08
N ARG A 50 -1.80 4.87 -15.48
CA ARG A 50 -2.29 3.50 -15.27
C ARG A 50 -2.32 3.09 -13.79
N LEU A 51 -1.49 3.73 -12.96
CA LEU A 51 -1.41 3.44 -11.52
C LEU A 51 -2.48 4.18 -10.72
N GLY A 52 -2.95 5.34 -11.18
CA GLY A 52 -3.89 6.17 -10.43
C GLY A 52 -5.22 5.49 -10.11
N GLY A 53 -5.71 4.63 -11.02
CA GLY A 53 -7.00 3.94 -10.86
C GLY A 53 -6.96 2.74 -9.89
N VAL A 54 -5.79 2.11 -9.72
CA VAL A 54 -5.62 0.92 -8.86
C VAL A 54 -5.12 1.26 -7.46
N LEU A 55 -4.46 2.41 -7.28
CA LEU A 55 -3.93 2.86 -5.98
C LEU A 55 -5.03 3.49 -5.11
N ARG A 56 -5.96 2.66 -4.64
CA ARG A 56 -7.04 3.04 -3.73
C ARG A 56 -7.15 2.07 -2.53
N PRO A 57 -7.60 2.53 -1.35
CA PRO A 57 -7.85 1.66 -0.21
C PRO A 57 -8.87 0.55 -0.51
N PHE A 58 -8.81 -0.52 0.30
CA PHE A 58 -9.76 -1.64 0.26
C PHE A 58 -9.85 -2.39 -1.08
N LEU A 59 -8.81 -2.28 -1.90
CA LEU A 59 -8.61 -3.08 -3.10
C LEU A 59 -7.35 -3.93 -2.88
N PRO A 60 -7.42 -5.27 -2.97
CA PRO A 60 -6.24 -6.12 -2.88
C PRO A 60 -5.30 -5.83 -4.05
N LEU A 61 -4.02 -5.64 -3.76
CA LEU A 61 -3.00 -5.33 -4.75
C LEU A 61 -1.86 -6.35 -4.72
N ARG A 62 -1.19 -6.48 -5.86
CA ARG A 62 0.20 -6.96 -5.97
C ARG A 62 1.06 -5.78 -6.36
N VAL A 63 2.07 -5.47 -5.55
CA VAL A 63 2.93 -4.30 -5.75
C VAL A 63 4.37 -4.72 -5.96
N SER A 64 5.05 -3.98 -6.83
CA SER A 64 6.47 -4.16 -7.14
C SER A 64 7.20 -2.86 -6.85
N TRP A 65 8.33 -2.92 -6.16
CA TRP A 65 9.09 -1.71 -5.82
C TRP A 65 10.60 -1.96 -5.75
N VAL A 66 11.34 -0.85 -5.73
CA VAL A 66 12.76 -0.84 -5.41
C VAL A 66 12.92 -0.20 -4.04
N SER A 67 13.49 -0.94 -3.09
CA SER A 67 13.74 -0.47 -1.73
C SER A 67 14.92 0.50 -1.70
N ARG A 68 14.74 1.63 -1.00
CA ARG A 68 15.75 2.66 -0.74
C ARG A 68 15.54 3.18 0.67
N SER A 69 16.47 2.86 1.58
CA SER A 69 16.39 3.22 3.01
C SER A 69 14.97 3.03 3.58
N GLU A 70 14.30 4.12 3.93
CA GLU A 70 12.97 4.16 4.58
C GLU A 70 11.81 4.40 3.61
N LEU A 71 12.11 4.80 2.37
CA LEU A 71 11.11 5.21 1.37
C LEU A 71 11.44 4.62 0.01
N GLY A 72 10.76 3.53 -0.34
CA GLY A 72 10.93 2.86 -1.62
C GLY A 72 10.28 3.59 -2.78
N THR A 73 10.51 3.11 -4.00
CA THR A 73 9.82 3.61 -5.20
C THR A 73 8.96 2.51 -5.79
N LEU A 74 7.65 2.77 -5.91
CA LEU A 74 6.72 1.89 -6.60
C LEU A 74 7.08 1.81 -8.09
N THR A 75 7.15 0.58 -8.61
CA THR A 75 7.49 0.28 -10.01
C THR A 75 6.35 -0.42 -10.75
N GLY A 76 5.43 -1.06 -10.03
CA GLY A 76 4.22 -1.66 -10.59
C GLY A 76 3.17 -1.90 -9.51
N ALA A 77 1.90 -1.86 -9.88
CA ALA A 77 0.78 -2.25 -9.05
C ALA A 77 -0.31 -2.89 -9.91
N GLU A 78 -0.78 -4.05 -9.50
CA GLU A 78 -1.79 -4.84 -10.18
C GLU A 78 -2.89 -5.23 -9.19
N VAL A 79 -4.12 -5.37 -9.69
CA VAL A 79 -5.25 -5.83 -8.87
C VAL A 79 -5.10 -7.33 -8.61
N ASN A 80 -5.21 -7.74 -7.35
CA ASN A 80 -5.06 -9.13 -6.92
C ASN A 80 -6.36 -9.73 -6.37
N GLY A 81 -7.52 -9.15 -6.71
CA GLY A 81 -8.79 -9.65 -6.23
C GLY A 81 -9.92 -8.64 -6.41
N ARG A 82 -11.04 -8.92 -5.75
CA ARG A 82 -12.19 -8.02 -5.76
C ARG A 82 -12.00 -6.92 -4.71
N PRO A 83 -12.41 -5.67 -5.00
CA PRO A 83 -12.45 -4.64 -3.97
C PRO A 83 -13.47 -5.01 -2.89
N TYR A 84 -13.25 -4.54 -1.67
CA TYR A 84 -14.32 -4.51 -0.68
C TYR A 84 -15.31 -3.39 -1.01
N SER A 85 -16.59 -3.75 -1.05
CA SER A 85 -17.69 -2.83 -1.25
C SER A 85 -18.21 -2.36 0.10
N LEU A 86 -17.52 -1.40 0.71
CA LEU A 86 -17.85 -0.84 2.02
C LEU A 86 -18.62 0.48 1.86
N ALA A 87 -19.63 0.70 2.71
CA ALA A 87 -20.43 1.92 2.73
C ALA A 87 -20.85 2.29 4.17
N GLY A 88 -21.21 3.55 4.40
CA GLY A 88 -21.67 4.05 5.70
C GLY A 88 -20.68 3.76 6.82
N ASP A 89 -21.18 3.28 7.95
CA ASP A 89 -20.38 3.01 9.16
C ASP A 89 -19.31 1.93 8.94
N ALA A 90 -19.54 0.97 8.05
CA ALA A 90 -18.56 -0.05 7.72
C ALA A 90 -17.33 0.55 7.02
N LEU A 91 -17.54 1.54 6.14
CA LEU A 91 -16.45 2.25 5.48
C LEU A 91 -15.63 3.06 6.50
N MET A 92 -16.30 3.76 7.42
CA MET A 92 -15.64 4.52 8.48
C MET A 92 -14.86 3.61 9.43
N SER A 93 -15.42 2.45 9.79
CA SER A 93 -14.78 1.43 10.62
C SER A 93 -13.54 0.86 9.94
N ALA A 94 -13.58 0.59 8.63
CA ALA A 94 -12.42 0.11 7.89
C ALA A 94 -11.30 1.15 7.80
N TYR A 95 -11.63 2.44 7.64
CA TYR A 95 -10.62 3.49 7.74
C TYR A 95 -10.03 3.59 9.15
N TYR A 96 -10.84 3.42 10.20
CA TYR A 96 -10.33 3.36 11.56
C TYR A 96 -9.35 2.19 11.75
N VAL A 97 -9.65 1.02 11.20
CA VAL A 97 -8.71 -0.12 11.18
C VAL A 97 -7.41 0.24 10.47
N ASN A 98 -7.45 0.95 9.33
CA ASN A 98 -6.23 1.40 8.66
C ASN A 98 -5.37 2.28 9.58
N GLU A 99 -5.98 3.23 10.29
CA GLU A 99 -5.27 4.11 11.22
C GLU A 99 -4.69 3.34 12.41
N LEU A 100 -5.42 2.35 12.95
CA LEU A 100 -4.88 1.46 13.99
C LEU A 100 -3.64 0.72 13.49
N VAL A 101 -3.70 0.14 12.28
CA VAL A 101 -2.55 -0.55 11.68
C VAL A 101 -1.37 0.41 11.50
N LEU A 102 -1.62 1.64 11.04
CA LEU A 102 -0.57 2.66 10.87
C LEU A 102 0.10 3.06 12.19
N CYS A 103 -0.68 3.18 13.27
CA CYS A 103 -0.21 3.60 14.58
C CYS A 103 0.49 2.48 15.35
N MET A 104 -0.01 1.25 15.23
CA MET A 104 0.43 0.14 16.07
C MET A 104 1.55 -0.70 15.45
N LEU A 105 1.67 -0.75 14.11
CA LEU A 105 2.70 -1.56 13.47
C LEU A 105 3.98 -0.75 13.17
N TYR A 106 5.10 -1.34 13.57
CA TYR A 106 6.42 -0.88 13.16
C TYR A 106 6.59 -1.02 11.64
N ARG A 107 7.43 -0.16 11.06
CA ARG A 107 7.79 -0.27 9.65
C ARG A 107 8.77 -1.41 9.45
N HIS A 108 8.67 -2.05 8.29
CA HIS A 108 9.60 -3.11 7.87
C HIS A 108 9.64 -4.33 8.80
N ASP A 109 8.62 -4.49 9.65
CA ASP A 109 8.42 -5.64 10.53
C ASP A 109 7.26 -6.50 10.00
N PRO A 110 7.52 -7.64 9.35
CA PRO A 110 6.48 -8.50 8.80
C PRO A 110 5.57 -9.08 9.87
N GLN A 111 4.26 -8.92 9.69
CA GLN A 111 3.21 -9.43 10.58
C GLN A 111 2.19 -10.24 9.75
N PRO A 112 2.53 -11.48 9.33
CA PRO A 112 1.69 -12.26 8.41
C PRO A 112 0.29 -12.53 8.96
N ASP A 113 0.16 -12.76 10.27
CA ASP A 113 -1.13 -13.01 10.92
C ASP A 113 -2.03 -11.77 10.86
N VAL A 114 -1.45 -10.57 11.03
CA VAL A 114 -2.18 -9.30 10.89
C VAL A 114 -2.59 -9.08 9.45
N PHE A 115 -1.72 -9.39 8.48
CA PHE A 115 -2.05 -9.30 7.06
C PHE A 115 -3.22 -10.24 6.70
N ALA A 116 -3.18 -11.49 7.19
CA ALA A 116 -4.24 -12.47 6.97
C ALA A 116 -5.56 -12.04 7.63
N ALA A 117 -5.52 -11.55 8.87
CA ALA A 117 -6.70 -11.04 9.57
C ALA A 117 -7.32 -9.84 8.84
N TYR A 118 -6.50 -8.87 8.43
CA TYR A 118 -6.94 -7.72 7.64
C TYR A 118 -7.60 -8.15 6.31
N SER A 119 -7.09 -9.20 5.67
CA SER A 119 -7.61 -9.72 4.39
C SER A 119 -8.91 -10.54 4.53
N ASN A 120 -9.30 -10.90 5.75
CA ASN A 120 -10.49 -11.70 6.04
C ASN A 120 -11.62 -10.89 6.72
N THR A 121 -11.43 -9.58 6.90
CA THR A 121 -12.39 -8.66 7.53
C THR A 121 -13.22 -7.93 6.47
#